data_AF-A0A961FJH9-F1
#
_entry.id   AF-A0A961FJH9-F1
#
_cell.length_a   1.000
_cell.length_b   1.000
_cell.length_c   1.000
_cell.angle_alpha   90.00
_cell.angle_beta   90.00
_cell.angle_gamma   90.00
#
_symmetry.space_group_name_H-M   'P 1'
#
loop_
_entity.id
_entity.type
_entity.pdbx_description
1 polymer ?
#
loop_
_entity_poly.entity_id
_entity_poly.type
_entity_poly.pdbx_seq_one_letter_code
_entity_poly.pdbx_strand_id
1 'polypeptide(L)'
;MPDEYVLERWRAAVSGRESQLERTREWYGKLFSLMADLRSPGGCPWDVEQSLASLRQYIREEADEVCKAIDDILAYENELRAEAGIPQDNPDPPAEEKARTDKKGHSIAHHPHNADFYAIASASGAPLPDEITAEQQEKLDALYAELVEEIGDLALQSVFLSDILHGMKRPGLDSSLEQIVTKLVRRHPHVYGDTQAADSAEVLSNWQRIKDQEKKQTEP
;
A
#
# COMPACT_ATOMS: atom_id res chain seq x y z
N MET A 1 -7.71 12.59 16.13
CA MET A 1 -8.71 11.54 15.94
C MET A 1 -9.76 12.00 14.94
N PRO A 2 -10.22 11.13 14.03
CA PRO A 2 -11.31 11.43 13.11
C PRO A 2 -12.57 11.83 13.86
N ASP A 3 -13.33 12.78 13.31
CA ASP A 3 -14.66 13.13 13.84
C ASP A 3 -15.73 12.14 13.35
N GLU A 4 -16.97 12.30 13.83
CA GLU A 4 -18.07 11.39 13.49
C GLU A 4 -18.37 11.38 11.99
N TYR A 5 -18.25 12.51 11.30
CA TYR A 5 -18.47 12.60 9.85
C TYR A 5 -17.48 11.69 9.10
N VAL A 6 -16.19 11.74 9.47
CA VAL A 6 -15.18 10.86 8.87
C VAL A 6 -15.49 9.39 9.16
N LEU A 7 -15.88 9.06 10.40
CA LEU A 7 -16.20 7.69 10.80
C LEU A 7 -17.42 7.14 10.07
N GLU A 8 -18.49 7.93 9.90
CA GLU A 8 -19.67 7.57 9.11
C GLU A 8 -19.31 7.29 7.65
N ARG A 9 -18.49 8.17 7.06
CA ARG A 9 -18.03 8.00 5.68
C ARG A 9 -17.23 6.71 5.52
N TRP A 10 -16.36 6.37 6.47
CA TRP A 10 -15.61 5.11 6.45
C TRP A 10 -16.51 3.89 6.60
N ARG A 11 -17.48 3.92 7.50
CA ARG A 11 -18.48 2.86 7.66
C ARG A 11 -19.24 2.62 6.36
N ALA A 12 -19.68 3.69 5.69
CA ALA A 12 -20.34 3.58 4.39
C ALA A 12 -19.41 3.02 3.30
N ALA A 13 -18.14 3.45 3.27
CA ALA A 13 -17.16 3.03 2.27
C ALA A 13 -16.76 1.55 2.36
N VAL A 14 -16.89 0.92 3.54
CA VAL A 14 -16.63 -0.51 3.73
C VAL A 14 -17.90 -1.36 3.67
N SER A 15 -19.04 -0.77 3.32
CA SER A 15 -20.29 -1.52 3.20
C SER A 15 -20.18 -2.62 2.14
N GLY A 16 -20.60 -3.84 2.49
CA GLY A 16 -20.41 -5.05 1.68
C GLY A 16 -19.04 -5.72 1.84
N ARG A 17 -18.13 -5.13 2.64
CA ARG A 17 -16.79 -5.65 2.95
C ARG A 17 -16.51 -5.73 4.46
N GLU A 18 -17.54 -5.65 5.29
CA GLU A 18 -17.43 -5.65 6.75
C GLU A 18 -16.75 -6.93 7.25
N SER A 19 -17.17 -8.09 6.75
CA SER A 19 -16.56 -9.38 7.10
C SER A 19 -15.09 -9.46 6.71
N GLN A 20 -14.71 -8.85 5.58
CA GLN A 20 -13.30 -8.79 5.16
C GLN A 20 -12.50 -7.92 6.12
N LEU A 21 -13.01 -6.74 6.47
CA LEU A 21 -12.38 -5.84 7.44
C LEU A 21 -12.20 -6.50 8.82
N GLU A 22 -13.22 -7.21 9.32
CA GLU A 22 -13.16 -7.93 10.58
C GLU A 22 -12.11 -9.05 10.54
N ARG A 23 -12.09 -9.85 9.48
CA ARG A 23 -11.08 -10.89 9.29
C ARG A 23 -9.66 -10.32 9.23
N THR A 24 -9.46 -9.21 8.51
CA THR A 24 -8.15 -8.55 8.43
C THR A 24 -7.70 -8.08 9.81
N ARG A 25 -8.58 -7.45 10.59
CA ARG A 25 -8.28 -7.04 11.97
C ARG A 25 -7.90 -8.23 12.85
N GLU A 26 -8.65 -9.32 12.75
CA GLU A 26 -8.40 -10.55 13.52
C GLU A 26 -7.02 -11.14 13.18
N TRP A 27 -6.74 -11.37 11.89
CA TRP A 27 -5.49 -12.00 11.47
C TRP A 27 -4.27 -11.13 11.71
N TYR A 28 -4.40 -9.81 11.54
CA TYR A 28 -3.31 -8.89 11.87
C TYR A 28 -3.02 -8.85 13.38
N GLY A 29 -4.06 -8.92 14.22
CA GLY A 29 -3.91 -9.06 15.68
C GLY A 29 -3.28 -10.40 16.09
N LYS A 30 -3.60 -11.49 15.39
CA LYS A 30 -2.95 -12.79 15.57
C LYS A 30 -1.47 -12.74 15.17
N LEU A 31 -1.13 -12.12 14.04
CA LEU A 31 0.26 -11.92 13.62
C LEU A 31 1.05 -11.13 14.67
N PHE A 32 0.46 -10.07 15.23
CA PHE A 32 1.04 -9.32 16.33
C PHE A 32 1.31 -10.20 17.56
N SER A 33 0.33 -11.01 17.95
CA SER A 33 0.45 -11.91 19.10
C SER A 33 1.48 -13.00 18.87
N LEU A 34 1.52 -13.56 17.66
CA LEU A 34 2.49 -14.58 17.25
C LEU A 34 3.92 -14.04 17.33
N MET A 35 4.17 -12.84 16.81
CA MET A 35 5.50 -12.23 16.85
C MET A 35 5.98 -11.98 18.29
N ALA A 36 5.08 -11.47 19.14
CA ALA A 36 5.39 -11.26 20.55
C ALA A 36 5.74 -12.59 21.28
N ASP A 37 5.05 -13.68 20.94
CA ASP A 37 5.32 -15.02 21.48
C ASP A 37 6.65 -15.58 20.97
N LEU A 38 6.90 -15.50 19.65
CA LEU A 38 8.15 -15.94 19.02
C LEU A 38 9.37 -15.22 19.61
N ARG A 39 9.23 -13.95 19.98
CA ARG A 39 10.31 -13.14 20.57
C ARG A 39 10.33 -13.11 22.10
N SER A 40 9.46 -13.88 22.75
CA SER A 40 9.41 -13.99 24.21
C SER A 40 10.53 -14.87 24.78
N PRO A 41 10.82 -14.80 26.10
CA PRO A 41 11.72 -15.76 26.74
C PRO A 41 11.22 -17.20 26.57
N GLY A 42 12.01 -18.03 25.88
CA GLY A 42 11.63 -19.41 25.52
C GLY A 42 10.99 -19.54 24.13
N GLY A 43 10.83 -18.43 23.42
CA GLY A 43 10.46 -18.39 22.00
C GLY A 43 11.61 -18.80 21.06
N CYS A 44 11.47 -18.45 19.79
CA CYS A 44 12.44 -18.77 18.75
C CYS A 44 13.75 -18.00 18.95
N PRO A 45 14.91 -18.67 19.12
CA PRO A 45 16.18 -17.98 19.32
C PRO A 45 16.57 -17.05 18.18
N TRP A 46 16.28 -17.44 16.93
CA TRP A 46 16.57 -16.62 15.76
C TRP A 46 15.73 -15.35 15.73
N ASP A 47 14.44 -15.45 16.06
CA ASP A 47 13.55 -14.30 16.12
C ASP A 47 13.96 -13.36 17.24
N VAL A 48 14.26 -13.87 18.44
CA VAL A 48 14.72 -13.08 19.60
C VAL A 48 15.97 -12.26 19.27
N GLU A 49 16.92 -12.84 18.53
CA GLU A 49 18.20 -12.20 18.18
C GLU A 49 18.06 -11.11 17.10
N GLN A 50 16.94 -11.03 16.38
CA GLN A 50 16.74 -9.98 15.37
C GLN A 50 16.74 -8.57 15.99
N SER A 51 17.28 -7.63 15.22
CA SER A 51 17.42 -6.23 15.57
C SER A 51 17.01 -5.33 14.41
N LEU A 52 16.87 -4.02 14.65
CA LEU A 52 16.64 -3.06 13.57
C LEU A 52 17.71 -3.13 12.48
N ALA A 53 18.95 -3.52 12.82
CA ALA A 53 20.03 -3.61 11.83
C ALA A 53 19.85 -4.84 10.92
N SER A 54 19.43 -5.98 11.45
CA SER A 54 19.24 -7.21 10.66
C SER A 54 18.00 -7.13 9.79
N LEU A 55 16.90 -6.56 10.30
CA LEU A 55 15.64 -6.44 9.55
C LEU A 55 15.72 -5.56 8.31
N ARG A 56 16.72 -4.68 8.19
CA ARG A 56 16.84 -3.77 7.04
C ARG A 56 16.93 -4.49 5.70
N GLN A 57 17.59 -5.64 5.66
CA GLN A 57 17.76 -6.39 4.42
C GLN A 57 16.45 -7.09 4.05
N TYR A 58 15.84 -7.81 5.01
CA TYR A 58 14.55 -8.46 4.82
C TYR A 58 13.47 -7.48 4.35
N ILE A 59 13.32 -6.32 5.00
CA ILE A 59 12.34 -5.29 4.56
C ILE A 59 12.54 -4.88 3.09
N ARG A 60 13.78 -4.85 2.60
CA ARG A 60 14.04 -4.51 1.19
C ARG A 60 13.68 -5.67 0.27
N GLU A 61 14.06 -6.89 0.65
CA GLU A 61 13.77 -8.10 -0.09
C GLU A 61 12.25 -8.28 -0.24
N GLU A 62 11.49 -8.25 0.86
CA GLU A 62 10.02 -8.38 0.81
C GLU A 62 9.36 -7.26 -0.03
N ALA A 63 9.91 -6.04 0.04
CA ALA A 63 9.40 -4.94 -0.77
C ALA A 63 9.71 -5.13 -2.27
N ASP A 64 10.90 -5.65 -2.59
CA ASP A 64 11.30 -5.99 -3.95
C ASP A 64 10.51 -7.19 -4.49
N GLU A 65 10.18 -8.17 -3.63
CA GLU A 65 9.35 -9.34 -3.97
C GLU A 65 7.89 -8.95 -4.25
N VAL A 66 7.30 -8.06 -3.45
CA VAL A 66 6.00 -7.45 -3.78
C VAL A 66 6.05 -6.72 -5.13
N CYS A 67 7.10 -5.93 -5.39
CA CYS A 67 7.24 -5.23 -6.67
C CYS A 67 7.36 -6.23 -7.83
N LYS A 68 8.15 -7.29 -7.65
CA LYS A 68 8.32 -8.35 -8.63
C LYS A 68 7.00 -9.05 -8.94
N ALA A 69 6.22 -9.42 -7.93
CA ALA A 69 4.92 -10.07 -8.13
C ALA A 69 3.96 -9.17 -8.92
N ILE A 70 3.97 -7.86 -8.66
CA ILE A 70 3.21 -6.88 -9.44
C ILE A 70 3.70 -6.85 -10.90
N ASP A 71 5.02 -6.79 -11.13
CA ASP A 71 5.61 -6.77 -12.47
C ASP A 71 5.26 -8.03 -13.27
N ASP A 72 5.26 -9.20 -12.63
CA ASP A 72 4.90 -10.47 -13.26
C ASP A 72 3.41 -10.50 -13.67
N ILE A 73 2.50 -9.95 -12.83
CA ILE A 73 1.08 -9.77 -13.19
C ILE A 73 0.95 -8.82 -14.39
N LEU A 74 1.61 -7.67 -14.34
CA LEU A 74 1.56 -6.67 -15.42
C LEU A 74 2.08 -7.22 -16.75
N ALA A 75 3.18 -7.98 -16.70
CA ALA A 75 3.73 -8.65 -17.87
C ALA A 75 2.73 -9.66 -18.43
N TYR A 76 2.10 -10.46 -17.57
CA TYR A 76 1.15 -11.46 -18.01
C TYR A 76 -0.14 -10.87 -18.58
N GLU A 77 -0.67 -9.81 -17.98
CA GLU A 77 -1.80 -9.05 -18.54
C GLU A 77 -1.48 -8.51 -19.94
N ASN A 78 -0.24 -8.10 -20.19
CA ASN A 78 0.20 -7.66 -21.52
C ASN A 78 0.33 -8.80 -22.55
N GLU A 79 0.61 -10.03 -22.11
CA GLU A 79 0.50 -11.22 -22.97
C GLU A 79 -0.96 -11.44 -23.38
N LEU A 80 -1.89 -11.42 -22.41
CA LEU A 80 -3.32 -11.57 -22.66
C LEU A 80 -3.86 -10.51 -23.63
N ARG A 81 -3.44 -9.24 -23.47
CA ARG A 81 -3.79 -8.15 -24.39
C ARG A 81 -3.28 -8.42 -25.79
N ALA A 82 -2.01 -8.80 -25.93
CA ALA A 82 -1.40 -9.06 -27.23
C ALA A 82 -2.10 -10.20 -27.99
N GLU A 83 -2.44 -11.29 -27.29
CA GLU A 83 -3.16 -12.44 -27.87
C GLU A 83 -4.59 -12.06 -28.33
N ALA A 84 -5.25 -11.15 -27.60
CA ALA A 84 -6.57 -10.65 -27.95
C ALA A 84 -6.58 -9.49 -28.95
N GLY A 85 -5.41 -9.00 -29.39
CA GLY A 85 -5.31 -7.83 -30.27
C GLY A 85 -5.66 -6.51 -29.58
N ILE A 86 -5.61 -6.47 -28.24
CA ILE A 86 -5.78 -5.27 -27.42
C ILE A 86 -4.42 -4.57 -27.32
N PRO A 87 -4.34 -3.23 -27.42
CA PRO A 87 -3.10 -2.50 -27.19
C PRO A 87 -2.48 -2.86 -25.84
N GLN A 88 -1.20 -3.22 -25.84
CA GLN A 88 -0.45 -3.44 -24.61
C GLN A 88 -0.33 -2.13 -23.84
N ASP A 89 -0.39 -2.23 -22.52
CA ASP A 89 -0.20 -1.09 -21.64
C ASP A 89 1.27 -0.93 -21.28
N ASN A 90 1.72 0.31 -21.11
CA ASN A 90 3.00 0.59 -20.52
C ASN A 90 2.75 1.05 -19.08
N PRO A 91 2.90 0.16 -18.07
CA PRO A 91 2.65 0.52 -16.68
C PRO A 91 3.66 1.56 -16.16
N ASP A 92 4.76 1.72 -16.89
CA ASP A 92 5.82 2.67 -16.64
C ASP A 92 5.54 3.98 -17.41
N PRO A 93 5.05 5.05 -16.76
CA PRO A 93 4.80 6.29 -17.46
C PRO A 93 6.10 6.86 -18.07
N PRO A 94 6.01 7.68 -19.14
CA PRO A 94 7.17 8.37 -19.72
C PRO A 94 8.03 9.04 -18.64
N ALA A 95 9.35 9.20 -18.87
CA ALA A 95 10.27 9.69 -17.83
C ALA A 95 9.85 11.04 -17.21
N GLU A 96 9.25 11.92 -18.00
CA GLU A 96 8.63 13.18 -17.60
C GLU A 96 7.45 13.03 -16.61
N GLU A 97 6.78 11.88 -16.65
CA GLU A 97 5.62 11.45 -15.87
C GLU A 97 5.97 10.36 -14.83
N LYS A 98 7.23 9.90 -14.72
CA LYS A 98 7.60 9.00 -13.61
C LYS A 98 7.47 9.71 -12.27
N ALA A 99 7.11 8.96 -11.22
CA ALA A 99 7.15 9.43 -9.84
C ALA A 99 8.55 9.99 -9.55
N ARG A 100 8.66 11.32 -9.49
CA ARG A 100 9.96 11.98 -9.33
C ARG A 100 10.38 11.88 -7.87
N THR A 101 11.63 11.57 -7.60
CA THR A 101 12.18 11.75 -6.26
C THR A 101 12.56 13.21 -6.07
N ASP A 102 12.10 13.83 -4.98
CA ASP A 102 12.57 15.17 -4.62
C ASP A 102 14.07 15.13 -4.27
N LYS A 103 14.70 16.30 -4.09
CA LYS A 103 16.13 16.40 -3.73
C LYS A 103 16.50 15.69 -2.42
N LYS A 104 15.51 15.23 -1.64
CA LYS A 104 15.66 14.48 -0.39
C LYS A 104 15.33 12.99 -0.55
N GLY A 105 15.05 12.52 -1.78
CA GLY A 105 14.75 11.12 -2.08
C GLY A 105 13.30 10.72 -1.84
N HIS A 106 12.37 11.65 -1.58
CA HIS A 106 10.97 11.29 -1.41
C HIS A 106 10.26 11.20 -2.75
N SER A 107 9.48 10.13 -2.94
CA SER A 107 8.58 10.02 -4.09
C SER A 107 7.57 11.18 -4.09
N ILE A 108 7.49 11.89 -5.21
CA ILE A 108 6.44 12.83 -5.53
C ILE A 108 5.30 12.00 -6.09
N ALA A 109 4.14 12.06 -5.43
CA ALA A 109 2.94 11.37 -5.87
C ALA A 109 2.66 11.74 -7.33
N HIS A 110 2.57 10.72 -8.17
CA HIS A 110 2.23 10.83 -9.57
C HIS A 110 1.18 9.78 -9.89
N HIS A 111 0.23 10.14 -10.72
CA HIS A 111 -0.72 9.21 -11.29
C HIS A 111 -0.86 9.58 -12.77
N PRO A 112 -0.58 8.66 -13.72
CA PRO A 112 -0.82 8.96 -15.13
C PRO A 112 -2.31 9.31 -15.32
N HIS A 113 -2.58 10.40 -16.03
CA HIS A 113 -3.94 10.77 -16.42
C HIS A 113 -4.31 9.93 -17.64
N ASN A 114 -5.04 8.83 -17.43
CA ASN A 114 -5.58 8.02 -18.53
C ASN A 114 -7.11 8.12 -18.51
N ALA A 115 -7.70 8.54 -19.64
CA ALA A 115 -9.13 8.82 -19.75
C ALA A 115 -10.00 7.56 -19.60
N ASP A 116 -9.41 6.39 -19.86
CA ASP A 116 -10.04 5.07 -19.74
C ASP A 116 -9.54 4.31 -18.49
N PHE A 117 -8.91 5.00 -17.54
CA PHE A 117 -8.38 4.38 -16.32
C PHE A 117 -9.50 3.89 -15.40
N TYR A 118 -9.67 2.57 -15.31
CA TYR A 118 -10.59 1.94 -14.38
C TYR A 118 -9.87 0.86 -13.59
N ALA A 119 -9.24 1.25 -12.48
CA ALA A 119 -8.46 0.39 -11.57
C ALA A 119 -9.26 -0.72 -10.85
N ILE A 120 -10.46 -1.05 -11.34
CA ILE A 120 -11.30 -2.12 -10.80
C ILE A 120 -11.20 -3.39 -11.67
N ALA A 121 -10.64 -3.31 -12.88
CA ALA A 121 -10.65 -4.44 -13.83
C ALA A 121 -9.28 -5.11 -14.10
N SER A 122 -8.15 -4.46 -13.80
CA SER A 122 -6.81 -4.98 -14.10
C SER A 122 -5.74 -4.31 -13.23
N ALA A 123 -4.57 -4.94 -13.13
CA ALA A 123 -3.44 -4.44 -12.34
C ALA A 123 -2.90 -3.12 -12.87
N SER A 124 -2.93 -2.92 -14.20
CA SER A 124 -2.50 -1.67 -14.81
C SER A 124 -3.62 -0.63 -14.96
N GLY A 125 -4.88 -1.04 -14.77
CA GLY A 125 -6.07 -0.24 -15.04
C GLY A 125 -6.46 -0.17 -16.52
N ALA A 126 -5.67 -0.75 -17.43
CA ALA A 126 -5.99 -0.87 -18.86
C ALA A 126 -6.89 -2.09 -19.15
N PRO A 127 -7.76 -2.03 -20.17
CA PRO A 127 -8.68 -3.12 -20.48
C PRO A 127 -7.99 -4.48 -20.66
N LEU A 128 -8.66 -5.53 -20.20
CA LEU A 128 -8.32 -6.93 -20.46
C LEU A 128 -9.35 -7.54 -21.42
N PRO A 129 -9.05 -8.72 -22.02
CA PRO A 129 -10.03 -9.45 -22.81
C PRO A 129 -11.27 -9.81 -21.99
N ASP A 130 -12.45 -9.77 -22.60
CA ASP A 130 -13.72 -10.12 -21.93
C ASP A 130 -13.76 -11.59 -21.47
N GLU A 131 -13.06 -12.47 -22.21
CA GLU A 131 -12.94 -13.90 -21.91
C GLU A 131 -11.49 -14.34 -22.10
N ILE A 132 -10.99 -15.12 -21.13
CA ILE A 132 -9.71 -15.83 -21.22
C ILE A 132 -9.97 -17.33 -21.03
N THR A 133 -9.05 -18.15 -21.53
CA THR A 133 -9.13 -19.61 -21.36
C THR A 133 -8.95 -20.00 -19.89
N ALA A 134 -9.40 -21.21 -19.52
CA ALA A 134 -9.22 -21.71 -18.16
C ALA A 134 -7.73 -21.81 -17.75
N GLU A 135 -6.84 -22.15 -18.68
CA GLU A 135 -5.40 -22.20 -18.45
C GLU A 135 -4.82 -20.80 -18.19
N GLN A 136 -5.30 -19.79 -18.94
CA GLN A 136 -4.91 -18.41 -18.71
C GLN A 136 -5.41 -17.88 -17.35
N GLN A 137 -6.64 -18.22 -16.98
CA GLN A 137 -7.20 -17.87 -15.68
C GLN A 137 -6.40 -18.53 -14.54
N GLU A 138 -6.06 -19.81 -14.66
CA GLU A 138 -5.26 -20.53 -13.65
C GLU A 138 -3.88 -19.89 -13.47
N LYS A 139 -3.22 -19.51 -14.57
CA LYS A 139 -1.93 -18.78 -14.51
C LYS A 139 -2.10 -17.41 -13.86
N LEU A 140 -3.16 -16.67 -14.17
CA LEU A 140 -3.42 -15.37 -13.55
C LEU A 140 -3.68 -15.51 -12.05
N ASP A 141 -4.49 -16.49 -11.65
CA ASP A 141 -4.81 -16.78 -10.24
C ASP A 141 -3.55 -17.15 -9.45
N ALA A 142 -2.63 -17.90 -10.04
CA ALA A 142 -1.34 -18.24 -9.42
C ALA A 142 -0.48 -16.99 -9.16
N LEU A 143 -0.39 -16.07 -10.13
CA LEU A 143 0.36 -14.82 -9.96
C LEU A 143 -0.24 -13.93 -8.85
N TYR A 144 -1.58 -13.86 -8.77
CA TYR A 144 -2.23 -13.13 -7.68
C TYR A 144 -2.07 -13.82 -6.31
N ALA A 145 -1.95 -15.16 -6.29
CA ALA A 145 -1.66 -15.89 -5.06
C ALA A 145 -0.25 -15.57 -4.55
N GLU A 146 0.75 -15.49 -5.44
CA GLU A 146 2.11 -15.04 -5.11
C GLU A 146 2.07 -13.61 -4.53
N LEU A 147 1.39 -12.66 -5.18
CA LEU A 147 1.25 -11.30 -4.62
C LEU A 147 0.61 -11.29 -3.21
N VAL A 148 -0.37 -12.15 -2.95
CA VAL A 148 -1.00 -12.26 -1.62
C VAL A 148 -0.02 -12.78 -0.56
N GLU A 149 0.86 -13.70 -0.92
CA GLU A 149 1.93 -14.21 -0.06
C GLU A 149 2.92 -13.07 0.30
N GLU A 150 3.44 -12.38 -0.71
CA GLU A 150 4.42 -11.30 -0.52
C GLU A 150 3.86 -10.11 0.27
N ILE A 151 2.58 -9.79 0.12
CA ILE A 151 1.90 -8.78 0.96
C ILE A 151 1.91 -9.20 2.44
N GLY A 152 1.75 -10.50 2.71
CA GLY A 152 1.81 -11.07 4.05
C GLY A 152 3.20 -10.96 4.67
N ASP A 153 4.23 -11.28 3.90
CA ASP A 153 5.63 -11.26 4.37
C ASP A 153 6.14 -9.83 4.55
N LEU A 154 5.75 -8.89 3.69
CA LEU A 154 5.99 -7.47 3.94
C LEU A 154 5.25 -6.97 5.20
N ALA A 155 4.02 -7.44 5.43
CA ALA A 155 3.25 -7.09 6.64
C ALA A 155 3.90 -7.64 7.93
N LEU A 156 4.48 -8.85 7.88
CA LEU A 156 5.26 -9.43 8.97
C LEU A 156 6.35 -8.47 9.44
N GLN A 157 7.09 -7.85 8.53
CA GLN A 157 8.17 -6.93 8.87
C GLN A 157 7.68 -5.74 9.73
N SER A 158 6.48 -5.23 9.46
CA SER A 158 5.89 -4.11 10.22
C SER A 158 5.60 -4.47 11.68
N VAL A 159 5.14 -5.71 11.92
CA VAL A 159 4.87 -6.24 13.25
C VAL A 159 6.17 -6.57 13.97
N PHE A 160 7.15 -7.12 13.27
CA PHE A 160 8.49 -7.41 13.79
C PHE A 160 9.17 -6.14 14.32
N LEU A 161 9.15 -5.07 13.52
CA LEU A 161 9.63 -3.75 13.94
C LEU A 161 8.89 -3.25 15.19
N SER A 162 7.57 -3.44 15.26
CA SER A 162 6.78 -3.00 16.40
C SER A 162 7.19 -3.70 17.69
N ASP A 163 7.43 -5.01 17.66
CA ASP A 163 7.87 -5.77 18.83
C ASP A 163 9.26 -5.33 19.32
N ILE A 164 10.21 -5.16 18.39
CA ILE A 164 11.55 -4.64 18.72
C ILE A 164 11.46 -3.26 19.37
N LEU A 165 10.66 -2.36 18.81
CA LEU A 165 10.47 -1.01 19.35
C LEU A 165 9.80 -1.04 20.74
N HIS A 166 8.85 -1.94 20.94
CA HIS A 166 8.24 -2.17 22.25
C HIS A 166 9.29 -2.59 23.29
N GLY A 167 10.16 -3.55 22.96
CA GLY A 167 11.29 -3.95 23.82
C GLY A 167 12.25 -2.80 24.14
N MET A 168 12.40 -1.86 23.20
CA MET A 168 13.19 -0.62 23.38
C MET A 168 12.42 0.50 24.11
N LYS A 169 11.17 0.26 24.53
CA LYS A 169 10.27 1.27 25.15
C LYS A 169 10.05 2.49 24.25
N ARG A 170 9.89 2.23 22.94
CA ARG A 170 9.60 3.24 21.93
C ARG A 170 8.19 3.05 21.36
N PRO A 171 7.55 4.11 20.85
CA PRO A 171 6.30 3.99 20.09
C PRO A 171 6.48 3.05 18.90
N GLY A 172 5.50 2.20 18.64
CA GLY A 172 5.55 1.17 17.60
C GLY A 172 4.58 1.43 16.45
N LEU A 173 4.10 0.33 15.87
CA LEU A 173 3.21 0.34 14.72
C LEU A 173 1.87 1.01 15.02
N ASP A 174 1.32 0.86 16.22
CA ASP A 174 0.08 1.52 16.68
C ASP A 174 0.16 3.05 16.53
N SER A 175 1.24 3.64 17.04
CA SER A 175 1.51 5.08 16.96
C SER A 175 1.80 5.52 15.52
N SER A 176 2.45 4.66 14.72
CA SER A 176 2.68 4.91 13.28
C SER A 176 1.37 4.95 12.49
N LEU A 177 0.47 3.99 12.75
CA LEU A 177 -0.85 3.88 12.13
C LEU A 177 -1.74 5.07 12.49
N GLU A 178 -1.76 5.50 13.75
CA GLU A 178 -2.49 6.71 14.16
C GLU A 178 -1.97 7.95 13.43
N GLN A 179 -0.65 8.10 13.32
CA GLN A 179 -0.01 9.23 12.65
C GLN A 179 -0.33 9.27 11.15
N ILE A 180 -0.22 8.14 10.44
CA ILE A 180 -0.53 8.10 9.00
C ILE A 180 -2.02 8.33 8.74
N VAL A 181 -2.92 7.73 9.52
CA VAL A 181 -4.37 7.95 9.40
C VAL A 181 -4.71 9.42 9.62
N THR A 182 -4.23 10.01 10.72
CA THR A 182 -4.48 11.43 11.03
C THR A 182 -3.92 12.35 9.95
N LYS A 183 -2.70 12.06 9.46
CA LYS A 183 -2.06 12.81 8.37
C LYS A 183 -2.86 12.71 7.07
N LEU A 184 -3.34 11.52 6.70
CA LEU A 184 -4.09 11.33 5.47
C LEU A 184 -5.46 12.02 5.54
N VAL A 185 -6.20 11.91 6.65
CA VAL A 185 -7.46 12.67 6.82
C VAL A 185 -7.22 14.17 6.64
N ARG A 186 -6.21 14.72 7.33
CA ARG A 186 -5.85 16.14 7.23
C ARG A 186 -5.45 16.57 5.82
N ARG A 187 -4.72 15.73 5.08
CA ARG A 187 -4.23 16.06 3.73
C ARG A 187 -5.26 15.79 2.62
N HIS A 188 -6.44 15.29 2.94
CA HIS A 188 -7.55 15.15 1.99
C HIS A 188 -8.75 16.03 2.38
N PRO A 189 -8.57 17.36 2.48
CA PRO A 189 -9.67 18.26 2.84
C PRO A 189 -10.74 18.35 1.75
N HIS A 190 -10.49 17.81 0.56
CA HIS A 190 -11.48 17.65 -0.51
C HIS A 190 -12.36 16.41 -0.36
N VAL A 191 -12.01 15.51 0.55
CA VAL A 191 -12.82 14.33 0.93
C VAL A 191 -13.43 14.53 2.31
N TYR A 192 -12.65 15.06 3.24
CA TYR A 192 -12.98 15.12 4.68
C TYR A 192 -13.23 16.53 5.20
N GLY A 193 -13.26 17.54 4.33
CA GLY A 193 -13.52 18.94 4.69
C GLY A 193 -14.21 19.70 3.55
N ASP A 194 -14.02 21.01 3.51
CA ASP A 194 -14.77 21.89 2.59
C ASP A 194 -14.00 22.26 1.30
N THR A 195 -12.77 21.77 1.13
CA THR A 195 -12.02 22.06 -0.09
C THR A 195 -12.68 21.36 -1.28
N GLN A 196 -12.67 21.97 -2.46
CA GLN A 196 -13.06 21.29 -3.69
C GLN A 196 -11.82 20.97 -4.51
N ALA A 197 -11.85 19.87 -5.24
CA ALA A 197 -10.84 19.53 -6.24
C ALA A 197 -11.54 18.87 -7.44
N ALA A 198 -11.34 19.44 -8.63
CA ALA A 198 -12.00 18.98 -9.86
C ALA A 198 -11.31 17.75 -10.47
N ASP A 199 -10.00 17.62 -10.29
CA ASP A 199 -9.18 16.54 -10.85
C ASP A 199 -8.00 16.18 -9.94
N SER A 200 -7.26 15.12 -10.32
CA SER A 200 -6.10 14.65 -9.56
C SER A 200 -4.93 15.66 -9.57
N ALA A 201 -4.82 16.52 -10.58
CA ALA A 201 -3.78 17.57 -10.61
C ALA A 201 -4.05 18.64 -9.53
N GLU A 202 -5.31 19.04 -9.35
CA GLU A 202 -5.72 19.94 -8.27
C GLU A 202 -5.57 19.27 -6.89
N VAL A 203 -5.86 17.97 -6.78
CA VAL A 203 -5.57 17.20 -5.56
C VAL A 203 -4.08 17.26 -5.22
N LEU A 204 -3.20 17.00 -6.18
CA LEU A 204 -1.74 17.04 -5.98
C LEU A 204 -1.24 18.44 -5.57
N SER A 205 -1.76 19.49 -6.22
CA SER A 205 -1.45 20.88 -5.88
C SER A 205 -1.85 21.21 -4.43
N ASN A 206 -3.05 20.81 -4.03
CA ASN A 206 -3.53 20.97 -2.65
C ASN A 206 -2.65 20.21 -1.66
N TRP A 207 -2.27 18.97 -1.99
CA TRP A 207 -1.39 18.14 -1.16
C TRP A 207 -0.02 18.79 -0.93
N GLN A 208 0.57 19.35 -1.99
CA GLN A 208 1.86 20.01 -1.93
C GLN A 208 1.79 21.29 -1.07
N ARG A 209 0.72 22.09 -1.21
CA ARG A 209 0.47 23.27 -0.37
C ARG A 209 0.37 22.91 1.11
N ILE A 210 -0.35 21.84 1.45
CA ILE A 210 -0.50 21.40 2.85
C ILE A 210 0.86 20.92 3.39
N LYS A 211 1.63 20.15 2.62
CA LYS A 211 2.99 19.73 3.00
C LYS A 211 3.90 20.92 3.30
N ASP A 212 3.83 21.98 2.49
CA ASP A 212 4.68 23.16 2.66
C ASP A 212 4.25 24.03 3.86
N GLN A 213 2.96 24.06 4.19
CA GLN A 213 2.46 24.69 5.43
C GLN A 213 2.91 23.93 6.68
N GLU A 214 2.85 22.59 6.67
CA GLU A 214 3.28 21.74 7.79
C GLU A 214 4.78 21.90 8.09
N LYS A 215 5.63 22.00 7.06
CA LYS A 215 7.06 22.24 7.22
C LYS A 215 7.33 23.58 7.92
N LYS A 216 6.59 24.64 7.57
CA LYS A 216 6.73 25.96 8.19
C LYS A 216 6.31 26.00 9.66
N GLN A 217 5.43 25.08 10.09
CA GLN A 217 5.01 24.96 11.50
C GLN A 217 5.97 24.10 12.33
N THR A 218 6.84 23.32 11.68
CA THR A 218 7.81 22.43 12.34
C THR A 218 9.24 22.95 12.30
N GLU A 219 9.50 24.04 11.57
CA GLU A 219 10.74 24.83 11.69
C GLU A 219 10.67 25.72 12.95
N PRO A 220 11.66 25.66 13.86
CA PRO A 220 11.68 26.44 15.10
C PRO A 220 11.85 27.94 14.90
#